data_AF-A0A1F3DKN0-F1
#
_entry.id   AF-A0A1F3DKN0-F1
#
_cell.length_a   1.000
_cell.length_b   1.000
_cell.length_c   1.000
_cell.angle_alpha   90.00
_cell.angle_beta   90.00
_cell.angle_gamma   90.00
#
_symmetry.space_group_name_H-M   'P 1'
#
loop_
_entity.id
_entity.type
_entity.pdbx_description
1 polymer ?
#
loop_
_entity_poly.entity_id
_entity_poly.type
_entity_poly.pdbx_seq_one_letter_code
_entity_poly.pdbx_strand_id
1 'polypeptide(L)' 'MKKFKVALTRDYIIEINAKNEKEAKECSEFFISYGIDVSTNQEQKQYNFKIEKIKPITNNAFEIEEI' A
#
# COMPACT_ATOMS: atom_id res chain seq x y z
N MET A 1 -31.32 -8.79 7.02
CA MET A 1 -29.88 -8.55 7.22
C MET A 1 -29.70 -7.11 7.69
N LYS A 2 -28.80 -6.87 8.64
CA LYS A 2 -28.44 -5.54 9.13
C LYS A 2 -27.26 -5.00 8.31
N LYS A 3 -27.09 -3.68 8.21
CA LYS A 3 -25.93 -3.07 7.54
C LYS A 3 -24.95 -2.57 8.61
N PHE A 4 -23.67 -2.51 8.29
CA PHE A 4 -22.64 -2.02 9.21
C PHE A 4 -21.62 -1.15 8.45
N LYS A 5 -21.14 -0.07 9.08
CA LYS A 5 -19.87 0.55 8.73
C LYS A 5 -18.76 -0.11 9.54
N VAL A 6 -17.61 -0.33 8.93
CA VAL A 6 -16.45 -0.95 9.58
C VAL A 6 -15.20 -0.13 9.25
N ALA A 7 -14.50 0.35 10.27
CA ALA A 7 -13.18 0.96 10.09
C ALA A 7 -12.10 -0.12 10.04
N LEU A 8 -11.22 -0.05 9.04
CA LEU A 8 -10.19 -1.04 8.76
C LEU A 8 -8.85 -0.35 8.53
N THR A 9 -7.82 -0.79 9.25
CA THR A 9 -6.44 -0.38 9.00
C THR A 9 -5.61 -1.55 8.48
N ARG A 10 -4.70 -1.26 7.55
CA ARG A 10 -3.75 -2.21 7.01
C ARG A 10 -2.39 -1.56 6.89
N ASP A 11 -1.40 -2.20 7.49
CA ASP A 11 -0.02 -1.73 7.47
C ASP A 11 0.86 -2.76 6.76
N TYR A 12 1.85 -2.25 6.03
CA TYR A 12 2.76 -3.04 5.23
C TYR A 12 4.21 -2.58 5.44
N ILE A 13 5.15 -3.53 5.39
CA ILE A 13 6.57 -3.24 5.21
C ILE A 13 6.91 -3.46 3.75
N ILE A 14 7.49 -2.45 3.11
CA ILE A 14 7.80 -2.42 1.68
C ILE A 14 9.30 -2.50 1.48
N GLU A 15 9.75 -3.48 0.68
CA GLU A 15 11.11 -3.54 0.15
C GLU A 15 11.08 -2.95 -1.26
N ILE A 16 11.76 -1.81 -1.46
CA ILE A 16 11.74 -1.03 -2.70
C ILE A 16 13.15 -0.58 -3.09
N ASN A 17 13.49 -0.77 -4.36
CA ASN A 17 14.64 -0.15 -4.99
C ASN A 17 14.23 1.22 -5.52
N ALA A 18 14.87 2.30 -5.06
CA ALA A 18 14.60 3.68 -5.51
C ALA A 18 15.90 4.51 -5.45
N LYS A 19 15.94 5.69 -6.07
CA LYS A 19 17.18 6.49 -6.10
C LYS A 19 17.55 7.08 -4.74
N ASN A 20 16.56 7.40 -3.92
CA ASN A 20 16.75 8.02 -2.62
C ASN A 20 15.53 7.75 -1.70
N GLU A 21 15.67 8.13 -0.42
CA GLU A 21 14.63 7.93 0.60
C GLU A 21 13.30 8.60 0.24
N LYS A 22 13.35 9.79 -0.37
CA LYS A 22 12.16 10.54 -0.75
C LYS A 22 11.38 9.79 -1.85
N GLU A 23 12.05 9.38 -2.92
CA GLU A 23 11.43 8.58 -3.98
C GLU A 23 10.87 7.26 -3.46
N ALA A 24 11.57 6.59 -2.52
CA ALA A 24 11.09 5.35 -1.91
C ALA A 24 9.73 5.54 -1.21
N LYS A 25 9.57 6.62 -0.45
CA LYS A 25 8.32 6.96 0.24
C LYS A 25 7.23 7.31 -0.76
N GLU A 26 7.49 8.26 -1.66
CA GLU A 26 6.51 8.74 -2.63
C GLU A 26 6.00 7.62 -3.55
N CYS A 27 6.90 6.75 -4.04
CA CYS A 27 6.50 5.61 -4.87
C CYS A 27 5.69 4.58 -4.08
N SER A 28 6.05 4.32 -2.81
CA SER A 28 5.31 3.39 -1.96
C SER A 28 3.91 3.92 -1.64
N GLU A 29 3.76 5.20 -1.38
CA GLU A 29 2.47 5.84 -1.11
C GLU A 29 1.56 5.85 -2.34
N PHE A 30 2.15 6.10 -3.52
CA PHE A 30 1.39 6.28 -4.74
C PHE A 30 1.05 4.95 -5.44
N PHE A 31 1.99 4.00 -5.48
CA PHE A 31 1.85 2.77 -6.26
C PHE A 31 1.45 1.54 -5.46
N ILE A 32 1.23 1.66 -4.14
CA ILE A 32 0.72 0.55 -3.33
C ILE A 32 -0.74 0.77 -3.02
N SER A 33 -1.57 -0.15 -3.49
CA SER A 33 -3.00 -0.15 -3.23
C SER A 33 -3.43 -1.53 -2.77
N TYR A 34 -4.19 -1.62 -1.68
CA TYR A 34 -4.65 -2.89 -1.10
C TYR A 34 -3.54 -3.93 -0.85
N GLY A 35 -2.30 -3.49 -0.64
CA GLY A 35 -1.16 -4.37 -0.40
C GLY A 35 -0.57 -5.03 -1.65
N ILE A 36 -0.86 -4.50 -2.83
CA ILE A 36 -0.24 -4.90 -4.09
C ILE A 36 0.45 -3.70 -4.76
N ASP A 37 1.49 -3.99 -5.54
CA ASP A 37 2.07 -3.02 -6.47
C ASP A 37 1.11 -2.86 -7.66
N VAL A 38 0.57 -1.65 -7.83
CA VAL A 38 -0.32 -1.29 -8.94
C VAL A 38 0.39 -0.51 -10.04
N SER A 39 1.71 -0.32 -9.94
CA SER A 39 2.49 0.33 -10.97
C SER A 39 2.60 -0.52 -12.23
N THR A 40 2.65 0.17 -13.37
CA THR A 40 2.98 -0.42 -14.66
C THR A 40 4.49 -0.47 -14.87
N ASN A 41 4.94 -1.34 -15.77
CA ASN A 41 6.34 -1.38 -16.20
C ASN A 41 6.85 -0.03 -16.76
N GLN A 42 5.96 0.78 -17.34
CA GLN A 42 6.32 2.10 -17.85
C GLN A 42 6.57 3.09 -16.71
N GLU A 43 5.72 3.08 -15.68
CA GLU A 43 5.88 3.92 -14.50
C GLU A 43 7.12 3.54 -13.71
N GLN A 44 7.37 2.24 -13.49
CA GLN A 44 8.60 1.78 -12.81
C GLN A 44 9.86 2.29 -13.53
N LYS A 45 9.87 2.31 -14.86
CA LYS A 45 10.97 2.89 -15.66
C LYS A 45 11.02 4.42 -15.55
N GLN A 46 9.88 5.09 -15.64
CA GLN A 46 9.80 6.56 -15.59
C GLN A 46 10.30 7.12 -14.26
N TYR A 47 9.88 6.51 -13.15
CA TYR A 47 10.27 6.91 -11.80
C TYR A 47 11.57 6.24 -11.35
N ASN A 48 12.05 5.22 -12.08
CA ASN A 48 13.27 4.45 -11.80
C ASN A 48 13.22 3.83 -10.38
N PHE A 49 12.15 3.09 -10.12
CA PHE A 49 11.98 2.29 -8.90
C PHE A 49 11.52 0.87 -9.24
N LYS A 50 11.59 -0.03 -8.26
CA LYS A 50 11.02 -1.37 -8.33
C LYS A 50 10.62 -1.84 -6.93
N ILE A 51 9.36 -2.21 -6.75
CA ILE A 51 8.90 -2.87 -5.52
C ILE A 51 9.26 -4.35 -5.61
N GLU A 52 10.08 -4.83 -4.67
CA GLU A 52 10.51 -6.23 -4.64
C GLU A 52 9.59 -7.08 -3.77
N LYS A 53 9.10 -6.50 -2.67
CA LYS A 53 8.27 -7.24 -1.71
C LYS A 53 7.37 -6.32 -0.90
N ILE A 54 6.16 -6.81 -0.66
CA ILE A 54 5.18 -6.20 0.23
C ILE A 54 4.84 -7.23 1.30
N LYS A 55 5.13 -6.91 2.56
CA LYS A 55 4.81 -7.78 3.70
C LYS A 55 3.72 -7.13 4.54
N PRO A 56 2.50 -7.71 4.60
CA PRO A 56 1.48 -7.23 5.53
C PRO A 56 1.93 -7.49 6.98
N ILE A 57 1.70 -6.51 7.85
CA ILE A 57 2.02 -6.61 9.28
C ILE A 57 0.80 -6.33 10.17
N THR A 58 -0.16 -5.53 9.71
CA THR A 58 -1.43 -5.25 10.41
C THR A 58 -2.60 -5.43 9.44
N ASN A 59 -3.69 -6.05 9.90
CA ASN A 59 -4.96 -6.14 9.16
C ASN A 59 -6.12 -6.21 10.15
N ASN A 60 -6.45 -5.06 10.73
CA ASN A 60 -7.32 -4.98 11.91
C ASN A 60 -8.54 -4.09 11.62
N ALA A 61 -9.72 -4.64 11.90
CA ALA A 61 -10.94 -3.85 12.02
C ALA A 61 -11.12 -3.40 13.47
N PHE A 62 -11.47 -2.13 13.71
CA PHE A 62 -11.47 -1.57 15.08
C PHE A 62 -12.64 -0.65 15.41
N GLU A 63 -13.45 -0.22 14.45
CA GLU A 63 -14.73 0.46 14.71
C GLU A 63 -15.85 -0.22 13.93
N ILE A 64 -17.03 -0.31 14.53
CA ILE A 64 -18.23 -0.87 13.91
C ILE A 64 -19.48 -0.07 14.32
N GLU A 65 -20.31 0.28 13.34
CA GLU A 65 -21.57 1.01 13.52
C GLU A 65 -22.67 0.31 12.70
N GLU A 66 -23.77 -0.11 13.32
CA GLU A 66 -24.94 -0.64 12.58
C GLU A 66 -25.69 0.51 11.87
N ILE A 67 -26.13 0.28 10.62
CA ILE A 67 -26.89 1.21 9.77
C ILE A 67 -28.28 0.66 9.47
#